data_AF-A8UJM8-F1
#
_entry.id   AF-A8UJM8-F1
#
_cell.length_a   1.000
_cell.length_b   1.000
_cell.length_c   1.000
_cell.angle_alpha   90.00
_cell.angle_beta   90.00
_cell.angle_gamma   90.00
#
_symmetry.space_group_name_H-M   'P 1'
#
loop_
_entity.id
_entity.type
_entity.pdbx_description
1 polymer ?
#
loop_
_entity_poly.entity_id
_entity_poly.type
_entity_poly.pdbx_seq_one_letter_code
_entity_poly.pdbx_strand_id
1 'polypeptide(L)'
;MVSEGSWVEATIDTAQPERQPMPKSDIRKMLIPLGPVVVFGASNFPLAYSTAGGDTAAALASGCPVIVKSHPMHAGTGELVASAIVKAAEKTNMPNGVFSNINSSGIHVGGELVKHSGVKAVGFTGSIKGGRALYDLAAQREEPIPVFAEMGSINPVIILPEALQNRGENLAKTYAGSITLGTGQFCTNPGLLLGIKGDDLSSFINTLSDEIIKIEPSCMLHPNIIGAYQNNKQTAISQPHLSVVADYDSDVQSNYARQTITTVEGKTFLDNPTLHQEVFGPFSMVVQCEDATQLEQIISQLEGQLTGTVIAEPNEASRYPEVISALQNRVGRVIYNGVPTGVEVCPSMVHGGPYPSSTDSRFTAVGIHSIKRWVRPFSYQDWPNELLPDELKSDNPLGISRLVNNEQTNTRI
;
A
#
# COMPACT_ATOMS: atom_id res chain seq x y z
N MET A 1 20.66 5.51 -1.08
CA MET A 1 20.47 4.17 -0.48
C MET A 1 21.29 3.06 -1.12
N VAL A 2 21.06 2.65 -2.38
CA VAL A 2 21.84 1.55 -2.98
C VAL A 2 23.31 1.92 -3.16
N SER A 3 23.59 3.06 -3.81
CA SER A 3 24.96 3.54 -4.07
C SER A 3 25.75 3.88 -2.81
N GLU A 4 25.08 4.37 -1.77
CA GLU A 4 25.69 4.69 -0.46
C GLU A 4 25.82 3.47 0.48
N GLY A 5 25.24 2.33 0.11
CA GLY A 5 25.30 1.08 0.88
C GLY A 5 24.45 0.99 2.15
N SER A 6 23.72 2.03 2.55
CA SER A 6 22.93 2.05 3.80
C SER A 6 21.86 0.95 3.88
N TRP A 7 21.39 0.45 2.73
CA TRP A 7 20.38 -0.61 2.67
C TRP A 7 20.84 -1.94 3.25
N VAL A 8 22.15 -2.22 3.31
CA VAL A 8 22.65 -3.51 3.81
C VAL A 8 22.58 -3.63 5.33
N GLU A 9 22.36 -2.52 6.05
CA GLU A 9 22.30 -2.47 7.51
C GLU A 9 23.47 -3.20 8.20
N ALA A 10 24.68 -2.99 7.66
CA ALA A 10 25.90 -3.62 8.13
C ALA A 10 26.15 -3.33 9.62
N THR A 11 26.22 -4.41 10.41
CA THR A 11 26.44 -4.40 11.86
C THR A 11 27.67 -5.22 12.21
N ILE A 12 28.55 -4.72 13.07
CA ILE A 12 29.78 -5.39 13.48
C ILE A 12 29.92 -5.32 15.00
N ASP A 13 30.00 -6.47 15.64
CA ASP A 13 30.30 -6.66 17.04
C ASP A 13 31.67 -7.32 17.15
N THR A 14 32.70 -6.54 17.50
CA THR A 14 34.08 -7.06 17.54
C THR A 14 34.27 -8.01 18.72
N ALA A 15 35.21 -8.95 18.57
CA ALA A 15 35.57 -9.88 19.64
C ALA A 15 36.08 -9.15 20.90
N GLN A 16 35.82 -9.75 22.05
CA GLN A 16 36.41 -9.39 23.35
C GLN A 16 36.90 -10.67 24.02
N PRO A 17 38.12 -11.13 23.71
CA PRO A 17 38.64 -12.41 24.19
C PRO A 17 38.72 -12.49 25.73
N GLU A 18 39.00 -11.36 26.38
CA GLU A 18 39.19 -11.28 27.83
C GLU A 18 37.90 -11.02 28.62
N ARG A 19 36.74 -10.92 27.95
CA ARG A 19 35.46 -10.65 28.63
C ARG A 19 35.10 -11.80 29.57
N GLN A 20 34.69 -11.49 30.80
CA GLN A 20 34.22 -12.46 31.78
C GLN A 20 32.69 -12.43 31.95
N PRO A 21 32.04 -13.56 32.28
CA PRO A 21 32.60 -14.90 32.52
C PRO A 21 32.94 -15.65 31.22
N MET A 22 32.54 -15.11 30.07
CA MET A 22 32.80 -15.72 28.77
C MET A 22 33.27 -14.68 27.75
N PRO A 23 34.28 -15.04 26.92
CA PRO A 23 34.70 -14.23 25.78
C PRO A 23 33.53 -13.81 24.88
N LYS A 24 33.64 -12.66 24.21
CA LYS A 24 32.72 -12.25 23.15
C LYS A 24 33.32 -12.66 21.79
N SER A 25 32.61 -13.44 20.99
CA SER A 25 32.96 -13.71 19.58
C SER A 25 32.83 -12.46 18.71
N ASP A 26 33.54 -12.44 17.58
CA ASP A 26 33.28 -11.46 16.51
C ASP A 26 32.02 -11.89 15.75
N ILE A 27 31.03 -11.03 15.66
CA ILE A 27 29.79 -11.29 14.91
C ILE A 27 29.52 -10.11 13.99
N ARG A 28 29.30 -10.39 12.70
CA ARG A 28 29.01 -9.38 11.68
C ARG A 28 27.78 -9.77 10.90
N LYS A 29 26.89 -8.83 10.62
CA LYS A 29 25.61 -9.09 9.96
C LYS A 29 25.34 -8.06 8.88
N MET A 30 24.73 -8.51 7.78
CA MET A 30 24.15 -7.63 6.77
C MET A 30 22.85 -8.25 6.22
N LEU A 31 22.10 -7.46 5.45
CA LEU A 31 20.98 -7.94 4.66
C LEU A 31 21.49 -8.52 3.32
N ILE A 32 20.92 -9.65 2.91
CA ILE A 32 21.19 -10.31 1.63
C ILE A 32 19.88 -10.61 0.88
N PRO A 33 19.87 -10.66 -0.46
CA PRO A 33 18.66 -10.95 -1.24
C PRO A 33 18.05 -12.31 -0.90
N LEU A 34 16.71 -12.38 -0.97
CA LEU A 34 15.97 -13.64 -0.78
C LEU A 34 16.17 -14.62 -1.93
N GLY A 35 16.30 -14.11 -3.17
CA GLY A 35 16.35 -14.89 -4.41
C GLY A 35 15.33 -14.39 -5.43
N PRO A 36 14.97 -15.18 -6.46
CA PRO A 36 14.02 -14.76 -7.50
C PRO A 36 12.66 -14.35 -6.95
N VAL A 37 12.13 -13.22 -7.41
CA VAL A 37 10.85 -12.63 -6.98
C VAL A 37 9.85 -12.64 -8.14
N VAL A 38 8.59 -12.96 -7.84
CA VAL A 38 7.49 -12.80 -8.80
C VAL A 38 6.72 -11.52 -8.48
N VAL A 39 6.48 -10.68 -9.50
CA VAL A 39 5.73 -9.42 -9.34
C VAL A 39 4.44 -9.46 -10.18
N PHE A 40 3.31 -9.18 -9.54
CA PHE A 40 2.01 -9.01 -10.17
C PHE A 40 1.63 -7.52 -10.18
N GLY A 41 1.67 -6.91 -11.36
CA GLY A 41 1.38 -5.49 -11.53
C GLY A 41 -0.09 -5.11 -11.35
N ALA A 42 -0.33 -3.92 -10.84
CA ALA A 42 -1.66 -3.33 -10.67
C ALA A 42 -2.30 -2.96 -12.02
N SER A 43 -3.64 -3.02 -12.11
CA SER A 43 -4.38 -2.56 -13.29
C SER A 43 -4.41 -1.03 -13.42
N ASN A 44 -4.58 -0.33 -12.30
CA ASN A 44 -4.83 1.10 -12.22
C ASN A 44 -3.60 1.99 -12.33
N PHE A 45 -2.42 1.45 -12.03
CA PHE A 45 -1.14 2.13 -12.22
C PHE A 45 -0.24 1.30 -13.16
N PRO A 46 -0.50 1.33 -14.48
CA PRO A 46 0.12 0.43 -15.46
C PRO A 46 1.62 0.63 -15.66
N LEU A 47 2.20 1.65 -15.03
CA LEU A 47 3.63 1.95 -15.02
C LEU A 47 4.21 1.82 -13.60
N ALA A 48 3.82 2.74 -12.70
CA ALA A 48 4.44 2.89 -11.38
C ALA A 48 4.23 1.72 -10.40
N TYR A 49 3.20 0.89 -10.60
CA TYR A 49 2.94 -0.33 -9.81
C TYR A 49 2.82 -1.56 -10.71
N SER A 50 3.61 -1.60 -11.79
CA SER A 50 3.53 -2.64 -12.81
C SER A 50 4.94 -3.14 -13.20
N THR A 51 5.20 -3.36 -14.47
CA THR A 51 6.41 -4.02 -14.99
C THR A 51 7.72 -3.44 -14.47
N ALA A 52 7.85 -2.11 -14.45
CA ALA A 52 8.99 -1.39 -13.85
C ALA A 52 8.56 -0.60 -12.59
N GLY A 53 7.52 -1.07 -11.91
CA GLY A 53 6.97 -0.39 -10.74
C GLY A 53 7.83 -0.55 -9.49
N GLY A 54 7.31 -0.05 -8.37
CA GLY A 54 7.99 -0.06 -7.07
C GLY A 54 8.53 -1.43 -6.66
N ASP A 55 7.73 -2.49 -6.81
CA ASP A 55 8.13 -3.87 -6.47
C ASP A 55 9.31 -4.35 -7.32
N THR A 56 9.22 -4.22 -8.65
CA THR A 56 10.32 -4.59 -9.56
C THR A 56 11.58 -3.79 -9.25
N ALA A 57 11.46 -2.47 -9.08
CA ALA A 57 12.59 -1.59 -8.81
C ALA A 57 13.27 -1.96 -7.49
N ALA A 58 12.50 -2.18 -6.42
CA ALA A 58 13.02 -2.53 -5.11
C ALA A 58 13.64 -3.94 -5.08
N ALA A 59 13.06 -4.92 -5.77
CA ALA A 59 13.61 -6.27 -5.83
C ALA A 59 14.91 -6.33 -6.66
N LEU A 60 14.97 -5.65 -7.81
CA LEU A 60 16.22 -5.54 -8.56
C LEU A 60 17.30 -4.79 -7.73
N ALA A 61 16.92 -3.73 -7.03
CA ALA A 61 17.81 -2.96 -6.16
C ALA A 61 18.40 -3.79 -5.00
N SER A 62 17.67 -4.79 -4.49
CA SER A 62 18.18 -5.70 -3.45
C SER A 62 19.07 -6.82 -3.99
N GLY A 63 19.20 -6.95 -5.31
CA GLY A 63 19.91 -8.04 -5.96
C GLY A 63 19.05 -9.28 -6.24
N CYS A 64 17.73 -9.17 -6.18
CA CYS A 64 16.82 -10.26 -6.55
C CYS A 64 16.49 -10.22 -8.05
N PRO A 65 16.64 -11.33 -8.79
CA PRO A 65 16.06 -11.45 -10.13
C PRO A 65 14.54 -11.32 -10.09
N VAL A 66 13.93 -10.71 -11.11
CA VAL A 66 12.49 -10.44 -11.14
C VAL A 66 11.79 -11.13 -12.30
N ILE A 67 10.68 -11.82 -12.00
CA ILE A 67 9.75 -12.37 -12.98
C ILE A 67 8.43 -11.60 -12.85
N VAL A 68 8.11 -10.76 -13.82
CA VAL A 68 6.82 -10.06 -13.86
C VAL A 68 5.78 -10.98 -14.50
N LYS A 69 4.68 -11.22 -13.80
CA LYS A 69 3.44 -11.70 -14.43
C LYS A 69 2.68 -10.48 -14.91
N SER A 70 2.71 -10.23 -16.23
CA SER A 70 2.06 -9.06 -16.84
C SER A 70 0.55 -9.05 -16.58
N HIS A 71 0.04 -7.86 -16.26
CA HIS A 71 -1.39 -7.68 -16.09
C HIS A 71 -2.08 -7.66 -17.46
N PRO A 72 -3.13 -8.48 -17.70
CA PRO A 72 -3.70 -8.65 -19.03
C PRO A 72 -4.35 -7.38 -19.59
N MET A 73 -4.81 -6.46 -18.72
CA MET A 73 -5.48 -5.22 -19.14
C MET A 73 -4.53 -4.18 -19.76
N HIS A 74 -3.21 -4.36 -19.68
CA HIS A 74 -2.23 -3.43 -20.27
C HIS A 74 -0.98 -4.16 -20.79
N ALA A 75 -1.16 -5.38 -21.32
CA ALA A 75 -0.07 -6.24 -21.77
C ALA A 75 0.89 -5.55 -22.76
N GLY A 76 0.39 -4.73 -23.69
CA GLY A 76 1.23 -3.96 -24.62
C GLY A 76 2.11 -2.92 -23.93
N THR A 77 1.59 -2.22 -22.92
CA THR A 77 2.38 -1.32 -22.08
C THR A 77 3.46 -2.10 -21.33
N GLY A 78 3.10 -3.24 -20.74
CA GLY A 78 4.03 -4.11 -20.05
C GLY A 78 5.15 -4.64 -20.95
N GLU A 79 4.84 -4.98 -22.20
CA GLU A 79 5.81 -5.43 -23.20
C GLU A 79 6.84 -4.34 -23.55
N LEU A 80 6.39 -3.10 -23.79
CA LEU A 80 7.29 -1.98 -24.10
C LEU A 80 8.26 -1.70 -22.94
N VAL A 81 7.76 -1.73 -21.71
CA VAL A 81 8.59 -1.53 -20.50
C VAL A 81 9.55 -2.71 -20.32
N ALA A 82 9.09 -3.95 -20.48
CA ALA A 82 9.94 -5.14 -20.41
C ALA A 82 11.09 -5.08 -21.44
N SER A 83 10.81 -4.66 -22.68
CA SER A 83 11.84 -4.46 -23.70
C SER A 83 12.89 -3.44 -23.28
N ALA A 84 12.48 -2.35 -22.62
CA ALA A 84 13.42 -1.35 -22.10
C ALA A 84 14.32 -1.93 -20.98
N ILE A 85 13.76 -2.73 -20.06
CA ILE A 85 14.54 -3.39 -19.00
C ILE A 85 15.55 -4.38 -19.58
N VAL A 86 15.15 -5.21 -20.55
CA VAL A 86 16.06 -6.17 -21.20
C VAL A 86 17.22 -5.46 -21.89
N LYS A 87 16.95 -4.40 -22.65
CA LYS A 87 18.02 -3.58 -23.28
C LYS A 87 18.96 -2.95 -22.25
N ALA A 88 18.43 -2.49 -21.11
CA ALA A 88 19.24 -1.95 -20.03
C ALA A 88 20.13 -3.04 -19.38
N ALA A 89 19.58 -4.23 -19.15
CA ALA A 89 20.32 -5.37 -18.62
C ALA A 89 21.48 -5.77 -19.56
N GLU A 90 21.23 -5.87 -20.87
CA GLU A 90 22.27 -6.14 -21.87
C GLU A 90 23.36 -5.05 -21.88
N LYS A 91 22.96 -3.76 -21.91
CA LYS A 91 23.89 -2.63 -21.91
C LYS A 91 24.77 -2.57 -20.66
N THR A 92 24.29 -3.10 -19.54
CA THR A 92 25.00 -3.12 -18.25
C THR A 92 25.67 -4.47 -17.96
N ASN A 93 25.71 -5.38 -18.93
CA ASN A 93 26.28 -6.74 -18.81
C ASN A 93 25.70 -7.54 -17.64
N MET A 94 24.42 -7.35 -17.34
CA MET A 94 23.73 -8.14 -16.32
C MET A 94 23.57 -9.59 -16.78
N PRO A 95 23.58 -10.56 -15.86
CA PRO A 95 23.36 -11.97 -16.19
C PRO A 95 22.03 -12.20 -16.91
N ASN A 96 22.03 -13.14 -17.86
CA ASN A 96 20.78 -13.64 -18.45
C ASN A 96 19.89 -14.21 -17.32
N GLY A 97 18.61 -13.84 -17.32
CA GLY A 97 17.67 -14.22 -16.27
C GLY A 97 17.52 -13.22 -15.12
N VAL A 98 18.24 -12.07 -15.14
CA VAL A 98 18.03 -10.99 -14.16
C VAL A 98 16.58 -10.45 -14.18
N PHE A 99 15.94 -10.48 -15.34
CA PHE A 99 14.56 -10.06 -15.54
C PHE A 99 13.84 -10.95 -16.55
N SER A 100 12.56 -11.22 -16.31
CA SER A 100 11.65 -11.87 -17.26
C SER A 100 10.24 -11.27 -17.14
N ASN A 101 9.50 -11.24 -18.24
CA ASN A 101 8.11 -10.80 -18.26
C ASN A 101 7.24 -11.84 -18.97
N ILE A 102 6.21 -12.35 -18.27
CA ILE A 102 5.35 -13.43 -18.74
C ILE A 102 3.94 -12.88 -18.95
N ASN A 103 3.48 -12.93 -20.20
CA ASN A 103 2.11 -12.61 -20.56
C ASN A 103 1.18 -13.82 -20.33
N SER A 104 0.04 -13.58 -19.69
CA SER A 104 -1.01 -14.58 -19.56
C SER A 104 -2.36 -13.90 -19.33
N SER A 105 -3.40 -14.40 -19.99
CA SER A 105 -4.79 -13.94 -19.84
C SER A 105 -5.49 -14.51 -18.60
N GLY A 106 -4.96 -15.57 -17.99
CA GLY A 106 -5.59 -16.29 -16.88
C GLY A 106 -4.81 -16.27 -15.58
N ILE A 107 -5.38 -16.94 -14.56
CA ILE A 107 -4.79 -17.06 -13.22
C ILE A 107 -3.80 -18.23 -13.09
N HIS A 108 -3.86 -19.21 -14.00
CA HIS A 108 -3.09 -20.45 -13.90
C HIS A 108 -1.58 -20.20 -13.86
N VAL A 109 -1.06 -19.39 -14.78
CA VAL A 109 0.36 -19.02 -14.83
C VAL A 109 0.80 -18.33 -13.52
N GLY A 110 -0.06 -17.48 -12.96
CA GLY A 110 0.22 -16.84 -11.67
C GLY A 110 0.37 -17.85 -10.54
N GLY A 111 -0.55 -18.82 -10.47
CA GLY A 111 -0.49 -19.89 -9.47
C GLY A 111 0.76 -20.76 -9.59
N GLU A 112 1.13 -21.15 -10.81
CA GLU A 112 2.34 -21.95 -11.06
C GLU A 112 3.62 -21.19 -10.70
N LEU A 113 3.70 -19.90 -11.04
CA LEU A 113 4.82 -19.04 -10.64
C LEU A 113 4.95 -18.96 -9.12
N VAL A 114 3.84 -18.75 -8.40
CA VAL A 114 3.86 -18.70 -6.94
C VAL A 114 4.24 -20.03 -6.31
N LYS A 115 3.96 -21.18 -6.93
CA LYS A 115 4.35 -22.51 -6.41
C LYS A 115 5.78 -22.92 -6.77
N HIS A 116 6.38 -22.30 -7.77
CA HIS A 116 7.67 -22.73 -8.30
C HIS A 116 8.78 -22.65 -7.25
N SER A 117 9.50 -23.75 -7.00
CA SER A 117 10.50 -23.86 -5.92
C SER A 117 11.65 -22.83 -6.01
N GLY A 118 11.98 -22.40 -7.22
CA GLY A 118 12.97 -21.35 -7.45
C GLY A 118 12.55 -19.93 -7.05
N VAL A 119 11.24 -19.68 -6.87
CA VAL A 119 10.73 -18.37 -6.42
C VAL A 119 10.81 -18.28 -4.90
N LYS A 120 11.27 -17.13 -4.39
CA LYS A 120 11.56 -16.88 -2.97
C LYS A 120 10.77 -15.74 -2.34
N ALA A 121 10.05 -14.94 -3.12
CA ALA A 121 9.05 -14.00 -2.64
C ALA A 121 8.08 -13.59 -3.75
N VAL A 122 6.95 -12.99 -3.37
CA VAL A 122 5.95 -12.44 -4.30
C VAL A 122 5.59 -11.01 -3.91
N GLY A 123 5.57 -10.11 -4.90
CA GLY A 123 4.92 -8.79 -4.81
C GLY A 123 3.61 -8.79 -5.59
N PHE A 124 2.55 -8.26 -5.00
CA PHE A 124 1.23 -8.20 -5.63
C PHE A 124 0.53 -6.88 -5.32
N THR A 125 -0.15 -6.32 -6.31
CA THR A 125 -1.10 -5.23 -6.10
C THR A 125 -2.40 -5.53 -6.84
N GLY A 126 -3.52 -5.58 -6.12
CA GLY A 126 -4.81 -5.93 -6.74
C GLY A 126 -5.91 -6.20 -5.72
N SER A 127 -6.87 -7.06 -6.08
CA SER A 127 -8.03 -7.31 -5.23
C SER A 127 -7.68 -8.16 -3.99
N ILE A 128 -8.45 -7.98 -2.90
CA ILE A 128 -8.33 -8.79 -1.67
C ILE A 128 -8.41 -10.27 -1.96
N LYS A 129 -9.41 -10.68 -2.77
CA LYS A 129 -9.59 -12.10 -3.15
C LYS A 129 -8.37 -12.66 -3.89
N GLY A 130 -7.78 -11.87 -4.79
CA GLY A 130 -6.60 -12.27 -5.57
C GLY A 130 -5.36 -12.40 -4.69
N GLY A 131 -5.05 -11.35 -3.94
CA GLY A 131 -3.87 -11.32 -3.06
C GLY A 131 -3.94 -12.38 -1.97
N ARG A 132 -5.11 -12.56 -1.34
CA ARG A 132 -5.33 -13.62 -0.35
C ARG A 132 -5.13 -15.02 -0.93
N ALA A 133 -5.64 -15.29 -2.13
CA ALA A 133 -5.44 -16.58 -2.78
C ALA A 133 -3.97 -16.88 -3.07
N LEU A 134 -3.18 -15.88 -3.49
CA LEU A 134 -1.74 -16.04 -3.72
C LEU A 134 -0.98 -16.22 -2.39
N TYR A 135 -1.38 -15.49 -1.35
CA TYR A 135 -0.82 -15.63 0.00
C TYR A 135 -1.02 -17.05 0.54
N ASP A 136 -2.25 -17.58 0.48
CA ASP A 136 -2.55 -18.95 0.92
C ASP A 136 -1.77 -19.99 0.10
N LEU A 137 -1.66 -19.77 -1.21
CA LEU A 137 -0.93 -20.67 -2.10
C LEU A 137 0.56 -20.74 -1.76
N ALA A 138 1.18 -19.59 -1.47
CA ALA A 138 2.57 -19.51 -1.05
C ALA A 138 2.80 -20.17 0.31
N ALA A 139 1.87 -19.99 1.26
CA ALA A 139 1.94 -20.60 2.58
C ALA A 139 1.80 -22.13 2.56
N GLN A 140 1.15 -22.70 1.54
CA GLN A 140 0.95 -24.14 1.36
C GLN A 140 2.10 -24.85 0.65
N ARG A 141 3.14 -24.13 0.21
CA ARG A 141 4.34 -24.73 -0.39
C ARG A 141 5.10 -25.58 0.64
N GLU A 142 5.89 -26.53 0.15
CA GLU A 142 6.85 -27.28 0.99
C GLU A 142 7.86 -26.33 1.66
N GLU A 143 8.33 -25.33 0.91
CA GLU A 143 9.08 -24.17 1.42
C GLU A 143 8.19 -22.92 1.26
N PRO A 144 7.47 -22.50 2.33
CA PRO A 144 6.67 -21.28 2.30
C PRO A 144 7.52 -20.06 1.99
N ILE A 145 6.94 -19.13 1.22
CA ILE A 145 7.60 -17.88 0.84
C ILE A 145 6.74 -16.67 1.22
N PRO A 146 7.34 -15.51 1.52
CA PRO A 146 6.59 -14.30 1.79
C PRO A 146 5.84 -13.82 0.54
N VAL A 147 4.62 -13.34 0.76
CA VAL A 147 3.80 -12.64 -0.24
C VAL A 147 3.48 -11.26 0.34
N PHE A 148 3.92 -10.21 -0.34
CA PHE A 148 3.62 -8.82 -0.04
C PHE A 148 2.53 -8.36 -1.02
N ALA A 149 1.28 -8.44 -0.56
CA ALA A 149 0.11 -8.11 -1.36
C ALA A 149 -0.53 -6.84 -0.82
N GLU A 150 -0.48 -5.77 -1.61
CA GLU A 150 -1.25 -4.54 -1.41
C GLU A 150 -2.65 -4.75 -1.99
N MET A 151 -3.68 -4.64 -1.16
CA MET A 151 -5.05 -4.99 -1.52
C MET A 151 -6.02 -3.83 -1.24
N GLY A 152 -7.30 -4.15 -0.97
CA GLY A 152 -8.38 -3.17 -0.88
C GLY A 152 -8.32 -2.35 0.41
N SER A 153 -8.78 -1.10 0.30
CA SER A 153 -8.87 -0.12 1.40
C SER A 153 -9.97 0.89 1.06
N ILE A 154 -10.76 1.29 2.05
CA ILE A 154 -11.77 2.36 1.94
C ILE A 154 -11.27 3.71 2.45
N ASN A 155 -10.10 3.71 3.12
CA ASN A 155 -9.36 4.92 3.49
C ASN A 155 -10.20 5.93 4.31
N PRO A 156 -10.55 5.59 5.58
CA PRO A 156 -11.43 6.41 6.40
C PRO A 156 -10.92 7.84 6.56
N VAL A 157 -11.83 8.79 6.39
CA VAL A 157 -11.63 10.21 6.63
C VAL A 157 -12.51 10.63 7.80
N ILE A 158 -11.91 11.12 8.86
CA ILE A 158 -12.59 11.65 10.03
C ILE A 158 -12.65 13.16 9.88
N ILE A 159 -13.85 13.74 9.84
CA ILE A 159 -14.05 15.18 9.77
C ILE A 159 -14.63 15.65 11.11
N LEU A 160 -13.83 16.37 11.89
CA LEU A 160 -14.19 16.80 13.23
C LEU A 160 -15.09 18.06 13.21
N PRO A 161 -15.88 18.31 14.29
CA PRO A 161 -16.95 19.31 14.27
C PRO A 161 -16.52 20.74 13.92
N GLU A 162 -15.43 21.27 14.49
CA GLU A 162 -14.99 22.64 14.20
C GLU A 162 -14.49 22.78 12.76
N ALA A 163 -13.87 21.73 12.21
CA ALA A 163 -13.47 21.74 10.80
C ALA A 163 -14.69 21.72 9.86
N LEU A 164 -15.74 20.97 10.20
CA LEU A 164 -17.02 21.02 9.46
C LEU A 164 -17.63 22.41 9.54
N GLN A 165 -17.70 23.00 10.73
CA GLN A 165 -18.28 24.33 10.95
C GLN A 165 -17.52 25.41 10.15
N ASN A 166 -16.18 25.38 10.17
CA ASN A 166 -15.37 26.46 9.62
C ASN A 166 -15.02 26.27 8.13
N ARG A 167 -14.94 25.01 7.66
CA ARG A 167 -14.44 24.68 6.33
C ARG A 167 -15.31 23.69 5.55
N GLY A 168 -16.49 23.32 6.05
CA GLY A 168 -17.36 22.28 5.48
C GLY A 168 -17.58 22.40 3.97
N GLU A 169 -17.91 23.59 3.47
CA GLU A 169 -18.12 23.84 2.03
C GLU A 169 -16.85 23.57 1.20
N ASN A 170 -15.71 24.08 1.63
CA ASN A 170 -14.43 23.90 0.94
C ASN A 170 -13.97 22.44 0.98
N LEU A 171 -14.17 21.78 2.13
CA LEU A 171 -13.87 20.36 2.31
C LEU A 171 -14.73 19.50 1.37
N ALA A 172 -16.03 19.77 1.29
CA ALA A 172 -16.95 19.04 0.41
C ALA A 172 -16.48 19.09 -1.05
N LYS A 173 -16.13 20.28 -1.55
CA LYS A 173 -15.56 20.46 -2.89
C LYS A 173 -14.25 19.71 -3.09
N THR A 174 -13.36 19.78 -2.10
CA THR A 174 -12.06 19.07 -2.14
C THR A 174 -12.25 17.55 -2.21
N TYR A 175 -13.17 17.02 -1.41
CA TYR A 175 -13.46 15.58 -1.38
C TYR A 175 -14.21 15.11 -2.63
N ALA A 176 -15.12 15.91 -3.22
CA ALA A 176 -15.72 15.61 -4.52
C ALA A 176 -14.65 15.37 -5.60
N GLY A 177 -13.62 16.23 -5.64
CA GLY A 177 -12.48 16.05 -6.54
C GLY A 177 -11.61 14.84 -6.20
N SER A 178 -11.35 14.57 -4.91
CA SER A 178 -10.55 13.41 -4.51
C SER A 178 -11.23 12.07 -4.76
N ILE A 179 -12.56 12.00 -4.61
CA ILE A 179 -13.36 10.79 -4.85
C ILE A 179 -13.38 10.44 -6.34
N THR A 180 -13.42 11.46 -7.21
CA THR A 180 -13.54 11.28 -8.67
C THR A 180 -12.22 11.25 -9.42
N LEU A 181 -11.10 11.61 -8.76
CA LEU A 181 -9.77 11.59 -9.38
C LEU A 181 -9.45 10.22 -10.00
N GLY A 182 -9.09 10.20 -11.28
CA GLY A 182 -8.85 8.96 -12.05
C GLY A 182 -10.05 8.02 -12.10
N THR A 183 -11.27 8.58 -12.14
CA THR A 183 -12.52 7.83 -12.06
C THR A 183 -12.64 7.06 -10.74
N GLY A 184 -12.06 7.57 -9.66
CA GLY A 184 -12.01 6.92 -8.34
C GLY A 184 -11.14 5.65 -8.27
N GLN A 185 -10.36 5.33 -9.31
CA GLN A 185 -9.56 4.09 -9.40
C GLN A 185 -8.21 4.20 -8.67
N PHE A 186 -8.20 4.81 -7.49
CA PHE A 186 -7.04 4.91 -6.60
C PHE A 186 -7.23 3.93 -5.42
N CYS A 187 -6.20 3.15 -5.09
CA CYS A 187 -6.22 2.33 -3.86
C CYS A 187 -6.35 3.18 -2.59
N THR A 188 -5.97 4.46 -2.68
CA THR A 188 -6.08 5.47 -1.62
C THR A 188 -7.27 6.41 -1.83
N ASN A 189 -8.29 6.01 -2.59
CA ASN A 189 -9.54 6.78 -2.73
C ASN A 189 -10.28 6.89 -1.38
N PRO A 190 -10.79 8.07 -0.98
CA PRO A 190 -11.55 8.24 0.27
C PRO A 190 -12.98 7.69 0.13
N GLY A 191 -13.12 6.38 0.24
CA GLY A 191 -14.40 5.66 0.12
C GLY A 191 -15.29 5.74 1.37
N LEU A 192 -14.74 6.16 2.52
CA LEU A 192 -15.47 6.30 3.78
C LEU A 192 -15.17 7.65 4.44
N LEU A 193 -16.20 8.47 4.62
CA LEU A 193 -16.16 9.73 5.37
C LEU A 193 -16.96 9.55 6.68
N LEU A 194 -16.41 9.98 7.80
CA LEU A 194 -16.98 9.83 9.13
C LEU A 194 -17.10 11.22 9.78
N GLY A 195 -18.27 11.54 10.32
CA GLY A 195 -18.49 12.77 11.08
C GLY A 195 -19.53 12.56 12.18
N ILE A 196 -19.53 13.44 13.18
CA ILE A 196 -20.57 13.46 14.22
C ILE A 196 -21.82 14.12 13.64
N LYS A 197 -22.98 13.48 13.84
CA LYS A 197 -24.28 13.91 13.36
C LYS A 197 -24.61 15.31 13.88
N GLY A 198 -25.05 16.18 12.97
CA GLY A 198 -25.42 17.57 13.26
C GLY A 198 -25.68 18.37 11.98
N ASP A 199 -26.01 19.63 12.16
CA ASP A 199 -26.35 20.53 11.04
C ASP A 199 -25.15 20.76 10.12
N ASP A 200 -23.93 20.88 10.68
CA ASP A 200 -22.71 21.10 9.89
C ASP A 200 -22.37 19.87 9.01
N LEU A 201 -22.53 18.65 9.53
CA LEU A 201 -22.34 17.42 8.75
C LEU A 201 -23.43 17.28 7.68
N SER A 202 -24.67 17.62 8.00
CA SER A 202 -25.78 17.61 7.03
C SER A 202 -25.53 18.60 5.89
N SER A 203 -25.03 19.80 6.22
CA SER A 203 -24.65 20.80 5.23
C SER A 203 -23.48 20.31 4.37
N PHE A 204 -22.47 19.70 4.98
CA PHE A 204 -21.35 19.10 4.24
C PHE A 204 -21.81 18.03 3.25
N ILE A 205 -22.71 17.13 3.68
CA ILE A 205 -23.27 16.07 2.81
C ILE A 205 -23.98 16.70 1.61
N ASN A 206 -24.82 17.71 1.83
CA ASN A 206 -25.54 18.39 0.74
C ASN A 206 -24.58 19.05 -0.25
N THR A 207 -23.58 19.80 0.25
CA THR A 207 -22.57 20.43 -0.63
C THR A 207 -21.75 19.38 -1.37
N LEU A 208 -21.37 18.27 -0.72
CA LEU A 208 -20.62 17.19 -1.36
C LEU A 208 -21.43 16.56 -2.49
N SER A 209 -22.72 16.32 -2.24
CA SER A 209 -23.67 15.83 -3.24
C SER A 209 -23.77 16.77 -4.44
N ASP A 210 -23.89 18.08 -4.19
CA ASP A 210 -23.98 19.08 -5.26
C ASP A 210 -22.68 19.21 -6.05
N GLU A 211 -21.53 19.17 -5.39
CA GLU A 211 -20.23 19.31 -6.06
C GLU A 211 -19.87 18.07 -6.87
N ILE A 212 -20.20 16.86 -6.39
CA ILE A 212 -19.78 15.64 -7.09
C ILE A 212 -20.58 15.41 -8.38
N ILE A 213 -21.85 15.80 -8.45
CA ILE A 213 -22.66 15.66 -9.67
C ILE A 213 -22.22 16.64 -10.77
N LYS A 214 -21.51 17.72 -10.42
CA LYS A 214 -20.95 18.68 -11.39
C LYS A 214 -19.72 18.14 -12.13
N ILE A 215 -19.14 17.03 -11.66
CA ILE A 215 -17.95 16.44 -12.27
C ILE A 215 -18.38 15.49 -13.38
N GLU A 216 -17.88 15.70 -14.59
CA GLU A 216 -18.20 14.82 -15.72
C GLU A 216 -17.68 13.39 -15.49
N PRO A 217 -18.51 12.36 -15.68
CA PRO A 217 -18.07 10.97 -15.66
C PRO A 217 -16.91 10.71 -16.62
N SER A 218 -16.04 9.79 -16.24
CA SER A 218 -14.86 9.41 -17.04
C SER A 218 -14.76 7.90 -17.21
N CYS A 219 -13.99 7.47 -18.22
CA CYS A 219 -13.83 6.07 -18.57
C CYS A 219 -13.10 5.29 -17.46
N MET A 220 -13.58 4.09 -17.16
CA MET A 220 -12.87 3.12 -16.32
C MET A 220 -11.90 2.28 -17.15
N LEU A 221 -10.93 1.68 -16.46
CA LEU A 221 -9.79 0.98 -17.08
C LEU A 221 -10.20 -0.22 -17.97
N HIS A 222 -11.29 -0.90 -17.64
CA HIS A 222 -11.69 -2.13 -18.31
C HIS A 222 -13.19 -2.46 -18.09
N PRO A 223 -13.89 -3.10 -19.05
CA PRO A 223 -15.29 -3.53 -18.88
C PRO A 223 -15.57 -4.34 -17.61
N ASN A 224 -14.65 -5.24 -17.24
CA ASN A 224 -14.80 -6.02 -15.99
C ASN A 224 -14.73 -5.13 -14.73
N ILE A 225 -13.95 -4.05 -14.75
CA ILE A 225 -13.80 -3.14 -13.61
C ILE A 225 -15.07 -2.32 -13.44
N ILE A 226 -15.63 -1.76 -14.52
CA ILE A 226 -16.91 -1.05 -14.42
C ILE A 226 -18.07 -1.99 -14.06
N GLY A 227 -18.07 -3.23 -14.55
CA GLY A 227 -19.06 -4.23 -14.12
C GLY A 227 -18.97 -4.54 -12.63
N ALA A 228 -17.75 -4.67 -12.09
CA ALA A 228 -17.54 -4.84 -10.65
C ALA A 228 -17.97 -3.61 -9.84
N TYR A 229 -17.65 -2.40 -10.32
CA TYR A 229 -18.09 -1.15 -9.73
C TYR A 229 -19.62 -1.08 -9.63
N GLN A 230 -20.33 -1.33 -10.73
CA GLN A 230 -21.78 -1.31 -10.79
C GLN A 230 -22.41 -2.35 -9.87
N ASN A 231 -21.87 -3.57 -9.85
CA ASN A 231 -22.36 -4.64 -8.97
C ASN A 231 -22.15 -4.31 -7.50
N ASN A 232 -20.94 -3.90 -7.09
CA ASN A 232 -20.63 -3.60 -5.70
C ASN A 232 -21.39 -2.35 -5.22
N LYS A 233 -21.51 -1.31 -6.06
CA LYS A 233 -22.38 -0.16 -5.81
C LYS A 233 -23.82 -0.63 -5.59
N GLN A 234 -24.36 -1.49 -6.45
CA GLN A 234 -25.73 -1.99 -6.33
C GLN A 234 -25.94 -2.79 -5.04
N THR A 235 -24.97 -3.61 -4.64
CA THR A 235 -24.97 -4.36 -3.39
C THR A 235 -24.96 -3.43 -2.17
N ALA A 236 -24.18 -2.35 -2.20
CA ALA A 236 -24.14 -1.35 -1.14
C ALA A 236 -25.49 -0.60 -1.04
N ILE A 237 -25.99 -0.04 -2.14
CA ILE A 237 -27.22 0.78 -2.12
C ILE A 237 -28.49 -0.03 -1.82
N SER A 238 -28.46 -1.36 -1.98
CA SER A 238 -29.59 -2.22 -1.60
C SER A 238 -29.61 -2.58 -0.12
N GLN A 239 -28.61 -2.17 0.67
CA GLN A 239 -28.59 -2.43 2.11
C GLN A 239 -29.66 -1.61 2.83
N PRO A 240 -30.34 -2.17 3.85
CA PRO A 240 -31.33 -1.44 4.63
C PRO A 240 -30.77 -0.18 5.28
N HIS A 241 -31.59 0.88 5.36
CA HIS A 241 -31.28 2.16 6.01
C HIS A 241 -30.13 2.98 5.40
N LEU A 242 -29.53 2.53 4.28
CA LEU A 242 -28.66 3.36 3.47
C LEU A 242 -29.50 4.34 2.63
N SER A 243 -29.07 5.59 2.55
CA SER A 243 -29.67 6.59 1.66
C SER A 243 -28.68 7.01 0.58
N VAL A 244 -29.14 7.08 -0.67
CA VAL A 244 -28.38 7.68 -1.77
C VAL A 244 -28.66 9.17 -1.78
N VAL A 245 -27.62 9.99 -1.62
CA VAL A 245 -27.74 11.46 -1.54
C VAL A 245 -27.22 12.16 -2.79
N ALA A 246 -26.41 11.47 -3.60
CA ALA A 246 -26.07 11.87 -4.95
C ALA A 246 -25.90 10.61 -5.81
N ASP A 247 -26.52 10.60 -6.99
CA ASP A 247 -26.21 9.63 -8.04
C ASP A 247 -26.24 10.35 -9.38
N TYR A 248 -25.17 10.25 -10.15
CA TYR A 248 -25.13 10.88 -11.47
C TYR A 248 -26.08 10.12 -12.40
N ASP A 249 -27.19 10.74 -12.80
CA ASP A 249 -28.32 10.07 -13.47
C ASP A 249 -28.34 10.25 -14.99
N SER A 250 -27.53 11.15 -15.52
CA SER A 250 -27.48 11.42 -16.96
C SER A 250 -26.87 10.27 -17.76
N ASP A 251 -27.14 10.26 -19.07
CA ASP A 251 -26.57 9.30 -20.00
C ASP A 251 -25.05 9.49 -20.12
N VAL A 252 -24.31 8.38 -20.05
CA VAL A 252 -22.86 8.36 -20.17
C VAL A 252 -22.43 7.34 -21.22
N GLN A 253 -21.23 7.51 -21.76
CA GLN A 253 -20.67 6.56 -22.71
C GLN A 253 -20.43 5.18 -22.06
N SER A 254 -20.33 4.14 -22.90
CA SER A 254 -19.95 2.81 -22.42
C SER A 254 -18.60 2.86 -21.68
N ASN A 255 -18.49 2.11 -20.60
CA ASN A 255 -17.34 2.10 -19.68
C ASN A 255 -17.10 3.38 -18.87
N TYR A 256 -18.01 4.37 -18.88
CA TYR A 256 -17.90 5.55 -18.02
C TYR A 256 -18.64 5.32 -16.70
N ALA A 257 -17.98 5.57 -15.57
CA ALA A 257 -18.57 5.36 -14.26
C ALA A 257 -19.31 6.60 -13.76
N ARG A 258 -20.56 6.40 -13.35
CA ARG A 258 -21.39 7.39 -12.67
C ARG A 258 -21.01 7.44 -11.20
N GLN A 259 -20.62 8.60 -10.72
CA GLN A 259 -20.30 8.83 -9.31
C GLN A 259 -21.55 8.74 -8.42
N THR A 260 -21.35 8.30 -7.18
CA THR A 260 -22.42 8.14 -6.20
C THR A 260 -21.94 8.48 -4.80
N ILE A 261 -22.75 9.23 -4.04
CA ILE A 261 -22.57 9.45 -2.60
C ILE A 261 -23.74 8.84 -1.85
N THR A 262 -23.41 8.12 -0.79
CA THR A 262 -24.39 7.51 0.11
C THR A 262 -24.18 8.01 1.53
N THR A 263 -25.22 7.92 2.35
CA THR A 263 -25.15 8.23 3.77
C THR A 263 -25.89 7.20 4.60
N VAL A 264 -25.42 7.00 5.83
CA VAL A 264 -25.97 6.03 6.78
C VAL A 264 -25.72 6.46 8.21
N GLU A 265 -26.59 6.06 9.13
CA GLU A 265 -26.38 6.26 10.57
C GLU A 265 -25.30 5.30 11.09
N GLY A 266 -24.48 5.76 12.04
CA GLY A 266 -23.33 5.00 12.54
C GLY A 266 -23.70 3.64 13.13
N LYS A 267 -24.84 3.52 13.80
CA LYS A 267 -25.36 2.24 14.28
C LYS A 267 -25.59 1.24 13.15
N THR A 268 -26.22 1.66 12.05
CA THR A 268 -26.46 0.78 10.89
C THR A 268 -25.14 0.36 10.24
N PHE A 269 -24.16 1.26 10.15
CA PHE A 269 -22.83 0.92 9.62
C PHE A 269 -22.13 -0.13 10.48
N LEU A 270 -22.15 0.02 11.82
CA LEU A 270 -21.59 -0.96 12.76
C LEU A 270 -22.25 -2.34 12.61
N ASP A 271 -23.58 -2.36 12.53
CA ASP A 271 -24.36 -3.59 12.50
C ASP A 271 -24.35 -4.27 11.10
N ASN A 272 -23.73 -3.66 10.07
CA ASN A 272 -23.71 -4.17 8.70
C ASN A 272 -22.30 -4.19 8.06
N PRO A 273 -21.54 -5.30 8.20
CA PRO A 273 -20.22 -5.46 7.59
C PRO A 273 -20.18 -5.38 6.06
N THR A 274 -21.31 -5.53 5.37
CA THR A 274 -21.37 -5.35 3.91
C THR A 274 -21.03 -3.92 3.52
N LEU A 275 -21.38 -2.94 4.37
CA LEU A 275 -21.10 -1.52 4.15
C LEU A 275 -19.62 -1.16 4.35
N HIS A 276 -18.81 -2.07 4.92
CA HIS A 276 -17.37 -1.87 5.12
C HIS A 276 -16.57 -2.24 3.86
N GLN A 277 -17.21 -2.89 2.88
CA GLN A 277 -16.53 -3.37 1.68
C GLN A 277 -16.25 -2.23 0.69
N GLU A 278 -15.11 -2.33 0.02
CA GLU A 278 -14.68 -1.38 -1.00
C GLU A 278 -15.56 -1.46 -2.26
N VAL A 279 -15.98 -0.29 -2.75
CA VAL A 279 -16.56 -0.09 -4.08
C VAL A 279 -15.53 0.64 -4.95
N PHE A 280 -14.71 -0.12 -5.70
CA PHE A 280 -13.61 0.44 -6.49
C PHE A 280 -14.11 1.28 -7.68
N GLY A 281 -14.09 2.60 -7.53
CA GLY A 281 -14.63 3.57 -8.49
C GLY A 281 -15.02 4.88 -7.80
N PRO A 282 -15.77 5.78 -8.47
CA PRO A 282 -16.11 7.08 -7.92
C PRO A 282 -17.30 7.00 -6.94
N PHE A 283 -17.15 6.24 -5.85
CA PHE A 283 -18.16 6.00 -4.81
C PHE A 283 -17.62 6.36 -3.44
N SER A 284 -18.42 7.03 -2.61
CA SER A 284 -18.08 7.25 -1.21
C SER A 284 -19.31 7.19 -0.31
N MET A 285 -19.10 6.82 0.94
CA MET A 285 -20.14 6.72 1.97
C MET A 285 -19.83 7.67 3.12
N VAL A 286 -20.81 8.47 3.52
CA VAL A 286 -20.74 9.30 4.72
C VAL A 286 -21.47 8.59 5.87
N VAL A 287 -20.78 8.35 6.98
CA VAL A 287 -21.37 7.78 8.18
C VAL A 287 -21.60 8.86 9.22
N GLN A 288 -22.86 9.02 9.62
CA GLN A 288 -23.30 9.98 10.61
C GLN A 288 -23.25 9.32 11.99
N CYS A 289 -22.17 9.58 12.73
CA CYS A 289 -21.94 9.03 14.06
C CYS A 289 -22.75 9.82 15.09
N GLU A 290 -23.39 9.16 16.04
CA GLU A 290 -24.15 9.82 17.11
C GLU A 290 -23.26 10.74 17.96
N ASP A 291 -22.05 10.28 18.29
CA ASP A 291 -21.08 11.00 19.09
C ASP A 291 -19.64 10.50 18.80
N ALA A 292 -18.68 11.04 19.57
CA ALA A 292 -17.27 10.67 19.48
C ALA A 292 -17.01 9.20 19.89
N THR A 293 -17.81 8.64 20.79
CA THR A 293 -17.69 7.25 21.25
C THR A 293 -18.07 6.29 20.13
N GLN A 294 -19.17 6.57 19.42
CA GLN A 294 -19.59 5.77 18.27
C GLN A 294 -18.59 5.89 17.12
N LEU A 295 -18.03 7.09 16.90
CA LEU A 295 -16.96 7.30 15.92
C LEU A 295 -15.73 6.43 16.23
N GLU A 296 -15.25 6.42 17.47
CA GLU A 296 -14.16 5.55 17.94
C GLU A 296 -14.50 4.06 17.74
N GLN A 297 -15.72 3.66 18.10
CA GLN A 297 -16.19 2.28 17.96
C GLN A 297 -16.18 1.83 16.50
N ILE A 298 -16.66 2.67 15.58
CA ILE A 298 -16.64 2.40 14.14
C ILE A 298 -15.21 2.17 13.66
N ILE A 299 -14.31 3.10 13.96
CA ILE A 299 -12.89 3.00 13.54
C ILE A 299 -12.27 1.73 14.12
N SER A 300 -12.52 1.45 15.40
CA SER A 300 -12.02 0.26 16.08
C SER A 300 -12.54 -1.05 15.50
N GLN A 301 -13.64 -1.05 14.74
CA GLN A 301 -14.17 -2.24 14.08
C GLN A 301 -13.78 -2.35 12.59
N LEU A 302 -13.19 -1.30 12.00
CA LEU A 302 -12.70 -1.37 10.63
C LEU A 302 -11.63 -2.45 10.49
N GLU A 303 -11.63 -3.10 9.34
CA GLU A 303 -10.47 -3.87 8.91
C GLU A 303 -9.29 -2.93 8.59
N GLY A 304 -8.08 -3.46 8.43
CA GLY A 304 -6.90 -2.65 8.16
C GLY A 304 -6.95 -1.89 6.81
N GLN A 305 -6.45 -0.66 6.83
CA GLN A 305 -6.53 0.31 5.73
C GLN A 305 -5.13 0.81 5.33
N LEU A 306 -4.99 1.26 4.09
CA LEU A 306 -3.76 1.92 3.63
C LEU A 306 -3.57 3.27 4.33
N THR A 307 -4.65 4.05 4.44
CA THR A 307 -4.59 5.41 4.98
C THR A 307 -5.75 5.70 5.92
N GLY A 308 -5.51 6.62 6.84
CA GLY A 308 -6.53 7.27 7.66
C GLY A 308 -6.32 8.77 7.62
N THR A 309 -7.37 9.54 7.44
CA THR A 309 -7.27 11.00 7.36
C THR A 309 -8.03 11.65 8.52
N VAL A 310 -7.45 12.69 9.09
CA VAL A 310 -8.06 13.51 10.14
C VAL A 310 -8.15 14.94 9.63
N ILE A 311 -9.36 15.45 9.54
CA ILE A 311 -9.66 16.84 9.19
C ILE A 311 -10.12 17.54 10.46
N ALA A 312 -9.36 18.52 10.91
CA ALA A 312 -9.58 19.19 12.19
C ALA A 312 -9.06 20.63 12.17
N GLU A 313 -9.59 21.47 13.04
CA GLU A 313 -8.99 22.78 13.35
C GLU A 313 -7.74 22.66 14.26
N PRO A 314 -6.94 23.74 14.40
CA PRO A 314 -5.84 23.77 15.36
C PRO A 314 -6.32 23.43 16.78
N ASN A 315 -5.66 22.46 17.43
CA ASN A 315 -5.99 21.92 18.76
C ASN A 315 -7.30 21.14 18.88
N GLU A 316 -8.06 20.97 17.80
CA GLU A 316 -9.29 20.18 17.85
C GLU A 316 -8.98 18.68 18.01
N ALA A 317 -8.06 18.15 17.21
CA ALA A 317 -7.71 16.72 17.22
C ALA A 317 -7.22 16.22 18.59
N SER A 318 -6.57 17.08 19.39
CA SER A 318 -6.13 16.73 20.75
C SER A 318 -7.28 16.49 21.73
N ARG A 319 -8.51 16.85 21.39
CA ARG A 319 -9.72 16.55 22.19
C ARG A 319 -10.33 15.19 21.86
N TYR A 320 -9.78 14.47 20.88
CA TYR A 320 -10.25 13.16 20.45
C TYR A 320 -9.12 12.10 20.46
N PRO A 321 -8.30 11.99 21.53
CA PRO A 321 -7.13 11.14 21.53
C PRO A 321 -7.46 9.65 21.30
N GLU A 322 -8.60 9.18 21.78
CA GLU A 322 -9.07 7.80 21.58
C GLU A 322 -9.38 7.51 20.12
N VAL A 323 -10.05 8.43 19.42
CA VAL A 323 -10.35 8.35 17.98
C VAL A 323 -9.05 8.31 17.16
N ILE A 324 -8.08 9.16 17.50
CA ILE A 324 -6.78 9.19 16.80
C ILE A 324 -6.00 7.90 17.03
N SER A 325 -5.97 7.40 18.26
CA SER A 325 -5.33 6.14 18.62
C SER A 325 -5.98 4.95 17.91
N ALA A 326 -7.32 4.90 17.89
CA ALA A 326 -8.08 3.89 17.15
C ALA A 326 -7.72 3.89 15.66
N LEU A 327 -7.61 5.08 15.04
CA LEU A 327 -7.21 5.21 13.64
C LEU A 327 -5.78 4.70 13.41
N GLN A 328 -4.83 5.07 14.26
CA GLN A 328 -3.43 4.61 14.16
C GLN A 328 -3.32 3.08 14.17
N ASN A 329 -4.15 2.39 14.95
CA ASN A 329 -4.16 0.92 15.01
C ASN A 329 -4.71 0.25 13.75
N ARG A 330 -5.33 1.02 12.84
CA ARG A 330 -6.02 0.50 11.65
C ARG A 330 -5.34 0.87 10.34
N VAL A 331 -4.40 1.81 10.33
CA VAL A 331 -3.88 2.37 9.06
C VAL A 331 -2.36 2.34 8.98
N GLY A 332 -1.80 2.24 7.77
CA GLY A 332 -0.35 2.39 7.57
C GLY A 332 0.13 3.85 7.55
N ARG A 333 -0.73 4.78 7.11
CA ARG A 333 -0.39 6.21 7.03
C ARG A 333 -1.53 7.10 7.50
N VAL A 334 -1.23 7.97 8.47
CA VAL A 334 -2.16 9.02 8.93
C VAL A 334 -1.89 10.33 8.19
N ILE A 335 -2.95 11.02 7.79
CA ILE A 335 -2.91 12.28 7.05
C ILE A 335 -3.69 13.33 7.85
N TYR A 336 -3.18 14.55 7.95
CA TYR A 336 -3.83 15.65 8.64
C TYR A 336 -4.19 16.76 7.65
N ASN A 337 -5.45 17.19 7.62
CA ASN A 337 -5.95 18.30 6.79
C ASN A 337 -5.56 18.19 5.29
N GLY A 338 -5.76 17.02 4.69
CA GLY A 338 -5.48 16.77 3.27
C GLY A 338 -6.31 15.60 2.73
N VAL A 339 -6.00 15.13 1.52
CA VAL A 339 -6.67 13.97 0.91
C VAL A 339 -5.72 12.78 0.74
N PRO A 340 -6.22 11.53 0.79
CA PRO A 340 -5.36 10.35 0.80
C PRO A 340 -4.74 9.93 -0.55
N THR A 341 -5.28 10.44 -1.66
CA THR A 341 -4.95 10.00 -3.02
C THR A 341 -3.47 10.13 -3.38
N GLY A 342 -2.80 11.19 -2.93
CA GLY A 342 -1.37 11.41 -3.15
C GLY A 342 -0.48 10.43 -2.37
N VAL A 343 0.46 9.80 -3.08
CA VAL A 343 1.49 8.92 -2.49
C VAL A 343 2.87 9.41 -2.93
N GLU A 344 3.57 10.07 -2.02
CA GLU A 344 4.93 10.56 -2.23
C GLU A 344 5.96 9.41 -2.23
N VAL A 345 6.93 9.45 -3.15
CA VAL A 345 8.01 8.45 -3.20
C VAL A 345 9.21 8.96 -2.39
N CYS A 346 9.12 8.84 -1.07
CA CYS A 346 10.15 9.33 -0.15
C CYS A 346 10.57 8.29 0.92
N PRO A 347 11.62 8.54 1.70
CA PRO A 347 12.06 7.61 2.74
C PRO A 347 11.05 7.36 3.85
N SER A 348 10.23 8.35 4.20
CA SER A 348 9.25 8.27 5.28
C SER A 348 7.91 7.67 4.85
N MET A 349 7.76 7.25 3.60
CA MET A 349 6.50 6.70 3.11
C MET A 349 6.21 5.33 3.73
N VAL A 350 4.97 5.15 4.15
CA VAL A 350 4.35 3.86 4.44
C VAL A 350 3.10 3.74 3.57
N HIS A 351 3.26 3.05 2.44
CA HIS A 351 2.16 2.54 1.61
C HIS A 351 2.02 1.04 1.90
N GLY A 352 0.95 0.70 2.60
CA GLY A 352 0.70 -0.59 3.24
C GLY A 352 -0.13 -0.36 4.51
N GLY A 353 -0.25 -1.37 5.35
CA GLY A 353 -0.99 -1.27 6.61
C GLY A 353 -1.42 -2.62 7.15
N PRO A 354 -2.22 -2.65 8.24
CA PRO A 354 -2.81 -3.89 8.74
C PRO A 354 -3.65 -4.59 7.68
N TYR A 355 -3.80 -5.92 7.79
CA TYR A 355 -4.65 -6.70 6.89
C TYR A 355 -6.12 -6.21 6.93
N PRO A 356 -6.84 -6.11 5.80
CA PRO A 356 -6.48 -6.59 4.46
C PRO A 356 -5.70 -5.60 3.59
N SER A 357 -5.42 -4.36 4.02
CA SER A 357 -4.71 -3.41 3.16
C SER A 357 -3.36 -3.93 2.66
N SER A 358 -2.61 -4.63 3.52
CA SER A 358 -1.42 -5.39 3.16
C SER A 358 -1.37 -6.74 3.89
N THR A 359 -0.70 -7.73 3.30
CA THR A 359 -0.46 -9.03 3.95
C THR A 359 0.69 -9.01 4.96
N ASP A 360 1.54 -7.98 4.94
CA ASP A 360 2.59 -7.79 5.95
C ASP A 360 2.77 -6.31 6.29
N SER A 361 2.14 -5.88 7.39
CA SER A 361 2.09 -4.49 7.85
C SER A 361 3.42 -3.92 8.33
N ARG A 362 4.47 -4.75 8.46
CA ARG A 362 5.80 -4.30 8.90
C ARG A 362 6.57 -3.60 7.78
N PHE A 363 6.15 -3.77 6.53
CA PHE A 363 6.84 -3.27 5.36
C PHE A 363 5.99 -2.25 4.60
N THR A 364 6.60 -1.63 3.60
CA THR A 364 5.93 -0.74 2.66
C THR A 364 6.21 -1.14 1.22
N ALA A 365 5.22 -0.95 0.35
CA ALA A 365 5.37 -1.10 -1.09
C ALA A 365 6.01 0.11 -1.80
N VAL A 366 6.08 1.28 -1.15
CA VAL A 366 6.52 2.54 -1.77
C VAL A 366 7.59 3.22 -0.91
N GLY A 367 8.51 3.92 -1.55
CA GLY A 367 9.63 4.56 -0.88
C GLY A 367 10.85 3.66 -0.78
N ILE A 368 11.98 4.21 -0.33
CA ILE A 368 13.27 3.50 -0.40
C ILE A 368 13.30 2.26 0.50
N HIS A 369 12.55 2.26 1.61
CA HIS A 369 12.50 1.13 2.54
C HIS A 369 11.71 -0.07 2.02
N SER A 370 11.03 0.06 0.88
CA SER A 370 10.38 -1.06 0.21
C SER A 370 11.36 -2.17 -0.23
N ILE A 371 12.67 -1.86 -0.32
CA ILE A 371 13.75 -2.83 -0.53
C ILE A 371 13.76 -3.93 0.53
N LYS A 372 13.32 -3.61 1.76
CA LYS A 372 13.42 -4.50 2.92
C LYS A 372 12.53 -5.74 2.79
N ARG A 373 11.52 -5.70 1.91
CA ARG A 373 10.67 -6.86 1.59
C ARG A 373 11.44 -8.00 0.95
N TRP A 374 12.54 -7.70 0.27
CA TRP A 374 13.21 -8.62 -0.65
C TRP A 374 14.52 -9.19 -0.11
N VAL A 375 14.80 -8.97 1.17
CA VAL A 375 16.07 -9.30 1.82
C VAL A 375 15.85 -10.03 3.14
N ARG A 376 16.89 -10.72 3.61
CA ARG A 376 16.95 -11.31 4.96
C ARG A 376 18.28 -11.01 5.63
N PRO A 377 18.33 -10.97 6.97
CA PRO A 377 19.60 -10.88 7.69
C PRO A 377 20.41 -12.18 7.54
N PHE A 378 21.73 -12.02 7.49
CA PHE A 378 22.70 -13.11 7.52
C PHE A 378 23.90 -12.70 8.36
N SER A 379 24.34 -13.58 9.27
CA SER A 379 25.46 -13.33 10.17
C SER A 379 26.65 -14.23 9.87
N TYR A 380 27.84 -13.64 9.95
CA TYR A 380 29.14 -14.29 9.99
C TYR A 380 29.64 -14.25 11.43
N GLN A 381 30.12 -15.37 11.96
CA GLN A 381 30.70 -15.44 13.29
C GLN A 381 32.13 -15.97 13.20
N ASP A 382 33.05 -15.26 13.87
CA ASP A 382 34.48 -15.58 13.95
C ASP A 382 35.10 -15.86 12.56
N TRP A 383 34.60 -15.15 11.53
CA TRP A 383 34.94 -15.37 10.14
C TRP A 383 36.21 -14.58 9.75
N PRO A 384 37.14 -15.16 8.96
CA PRO A 384 38.32 -14.44 8.52
C PRO A 384 37.98 -13.20 7.71
N ASN A 385 38.65 -12.08 7.99
CA ASN A 385 38.33 -10.77 7.41
C ASN A 385 38.42 -10.77 5.88
N GLU A 386 39.39 -11.48 5.32
CA GLU A 386 39.61 -11.62 3.88
C GLU A 386 38.50 -12.41 3.16
N LEU A 387 37.75 -13.23 3.89
CA LEU A 387 36.63 -14.03 3.37
C LEU A 387 35.26 -13.40 3.62
N LEU A 388 35.20 -12.26 4.31
CA LEU A 388 33.97 -11.49 4.48
C LEU A 388 33.58 -10.78 3.18
N PRO A 389 32.27 -10.50 2.98
CA PRO A 389 31.84 -9.55 1.97
C PRO A 389 32.40 -8.15 2.28
N ASP A 390 32.60 -7.33 1.24
CA ASP A 390 33.28 -6.03 1.33
C ASP A 390 32.59 -5.07 2.31
N GLU A 391 31.27 -5.17 2.45
CA GLU A 391 30.44 -4.43 3.40
C GLU A 391 30.82 -4.68 4.87
N LEU A 392 31.36 -5.87 5.18
CA LEU A 392 31.66 -6.32 6.54
C LEU A 392 33.16 -6.36 6.84
N LYS A 393 34.04 -6.11 5.87
CA LYS A 393 35.49 -6.06 6.08
C LYS A 393 35.89 -4.94 7.01
N SER A 394 36.86 -5.18 7.89
CA SER A 394 37.32 -4.20 8.89
C SER A 394 37.77 -2.88 8.27
N ASP A 395 38.45 -2.93 7.12
CA ASP A 395 38.95 -1.75 6.40
C ASP A 395 37.86 -0.86 5.78
N ASN A 396 36.61 -1.32 5.70
CA ASN A 396 35.50 -0.65 5.04
C ASN A 396 35.83 -0.17 3.60
N PRO A 397 36.20 -1.09 2.68
CA PRO A 397 36.63 -0.72 1.33
C PRO A 397 35.56 0.08 0.55
N LEU A 398 34.29 -0.04 0.92
CA LEU A 398 33.17 0.66 0.29
C LEU A 398 32.86 2.03 0.92
N GLY A 399 33.47 2.36 2.07
CA GLY A 399 33.22 3.61 2.79
C GLY A 399 31.78 3.78 3.28
N ILE A 400 31.05 2.67 3.47
CA ILE A 400 29.63 2.69 3.84
C ILE A 400 29.46 2.95 5.34
N SER A 401 28.28 3.45 5.72
CA SER A 401 27.92 3.63 7.13
C SER A 401 27.56 2.29 7.78
N ARG A 402 28.15 1.99 8.94
CA ARG A 402 28.01 0.72 9.67
C ARG A 402 27.78 0.98 11.15
N LEU A 403 27.09 0.07 11.83
CA LEU A 403 26.96 0.09 13.29
C LEU A 403 28.02 -0.85 13.89
N VAL A 404 29.05 -0.29 14.54
CA VAL A 404 30.17 -1.03 15.13
C VAL A 404 30.11 -0.91 16.65
N ASN A 405 29.93 -2.01 17.37
CA ASN A 405 29.81 -2.03 18.84
C ASN A 405 28.81 -0.97 19.39
N ASN A 406 27.67 -0.80 18.71
CA ASN A 406 26.64 0.21 18.97
C ASN A 406 26.98 1.67 18.61
N GLU A 407 28.08 1.92 17.90
CA GLU A 407 28.45 3.25 17.41
C GLU A 407 28.39 3.32 15.88
N GLN A 408 27.75 4.37 15.35
CA GLN A 408 27.66 4.57 13.90
C GLN A 408 29.00 5.11 13.36
N THR A 409 29.60 4.43 12.39
CA THR A 409 30.87 4.85 11.77
C THR A 409 30.96 4.45 10.31
N ASN A 410 31.73 5.22 9.53
CA ASN A 410 32.17 4.88 8.17
C ASN A 410 33.69 4.63 8.09
N THR A 411 34.39 4.58 9.23
CA THR A 411 35.84 4.37 9.28
C THR A 411 36.19 2.89 9.32
N ARG A 412 37.48 2.58 9.10
CA ARG A 412 38.07 1.29 9.45
C ARG A 412 37.96 1.02 10.96
N ILE A 413 38.01 -0.25 11.34
CA ILE A 413 37.93 -0.72 12.74
C ILE A 413 39.11 -1.60 13.12
#